data_AF-A0A8T4GCX0-F1
#
_entry.id   AF-A0A8T4GCX0-F1
#
_cell.length_a   1.000
_cell.length_b   1.000
_cell.length_c   1.000
_cell.angle_alpha   90.00
_cell.angle_beta   90.00
_cell.angle_gamma   90.00
#
_symmetry.space_group_name_H-M   'P 1'
#
loop_
_entity.id
_entity.type
_entity.pdbx_description
1 polymer ?
#
loop_
_entity_poly.entity_id
_entity_poly.type
_entity_poly.pdbx_seq_one_letter_code
_entity_poly.pdbx_strand_id
1 'polypeptide(L)'
;MAGTQTEGLDDLPPSAKLVFKVLEYNGALTQKGIVEESMLSARTVRYALERLEGIDVVDEDVYFADARQSLYKLTDPAQEFTSDDGDVSCTAD
;
A
#
# COMPACT_ATOMS: atom_id res chain seq x y z
N MET A 1 -2.11 22.06 -26.74
CA MET A 1 -1.40 22.20 -25.46
C MET A 1 -2.28 21.55 -24.40
N ALA A 2 -2.09 20.25 -24.10
CA ALA A 2 -2.87 19.57 -23.07
C ALA A 2 -2.27 19.94 -21.71
N GLY A 3 -3.07 20.56 -20.84
CA GLY A 3 -2.64 20.92 -19.51
C GLY A 3 -2.24 19.67 -18.74
N THR A 4 -0.99 19.63 -18.26
CA THR A 4 -0.58 18.73 -17.19
C THR A 4 -1.33 19.15 -15.94
N GLN A 5 -2.56 18.66 -15.78
CA GLN A 5 -3.24 18.70 -14.51
C GLN A 5 -2.50 17.71 -13.62
N THR A 6 -1.92 18.21 -12.54
CA THR A 6 -1.50 17.38 -11.42
C THR A 6 -2.74 16.65 -10.91
N GLU A 7 -2.93 15.42 -11.37
CA GLU A 7 -3.97 14.50 -10.89
C GLU A 7 -3.77 14.33 -9.38
N GLY A 8 -4.65 14.95 -8.58
CA GLY A 8 -4.70 14.73 -7.14
C GLY A 8 -5.59 13.55 -6.79
N LEU A 9 -5.63 13.16 -5.51
CA LEU A 9 -6.51 12.09 -5.02
C LEU A 9 -7.99 12.29 -5.43
N ASP A 10 -8.44 13.53 -5.56
CA ASP A 10 -9.80 13.85 -6.01
C ASP A 10 -10.11 13.43 -7.46
N ASP A 11 -9.12 13.48 -8.35
CA ASP A 11 -9.25 13.12 -9.78
C ASP A 11 -9.18 11.61 -10.01
N LEU A 12 -8.73 10.85 -9.00
CA LEU A 12 -8.60 9.41 -9.10
C LEU A 12 -9.94 8.68 -9.24
N PRO A 13 -9.96 7.54 -9.96
CA PRO A 13 -11.15 6.72 -10.10
C PRO A 13 -11.66 6.21 -8.74
N PRO A 14 -12.95 5.88 -8.61
CA PRO A 14 -13.55 5.47 -7.34
C PRO A 14 -12.87 4.23 -6.74
N SER A 15 -12.36 3.33 -7.57
CA SER A 15 -11.61 2.16 -7.12
C SER A 15 -10.30 2.53 -6.42
N ALA A 16 -9.59 3.56 -6.91
CA ALA A 16 -8.33 4.00 -6.31
C ALA A 16 -8.57 4.72 -4.98
N LYS A 17 -9.60 5.58 -4.93
CA LYS A 17 -10.04 6.19 -3.66
C LYS A 17 -10.46 5.16 -2.61
N LEU A 18 -11.11 4.07 -3.02
CA LEU A 18 -11.46 2.98 -2.10
C LEU A 18 -10.21 2.29 -1.56
N VAL A 19 -9.24 1.95 -2.42
CA VAL A 19 -7.98 1.32 -1.99
C VAL A 19 -7.21 2.23 -1.03
N PHE A 20 -7.14 3.53 -1.31
CA PHE A 20 -6.56 4.52 -0.39
C PHE A 20 -7.23 4.44 0.99
N LYS A 21 -8.56 4.42 1.04
CA LYS A 21 -9.30 4.28 2.31
C LYS A 21 -9.02 2.96 3.00
N VAL A 22 -8.93 1.85 2.28
CA VAL A 22 -8.60 0.55 2.88
C VAL A 22 -7.23 0.59 3.56
N LEU A 23 -6.22 1.21 2.93
CA LEU A 23 -4.89 1.42 3.51
C LEU A 23 -4.92 2.42 4.68
N GLU A 24 -5.76 3.45 4.62
CA GLU A 24 -5.96 4.41 5.73
C GLU A 24 -6.50 3.71 6.98
N TYR A 25 -7.46 2.79 6.83
CA TYR A 25 -8.09 2.09 7.96
C TYR A 25 -7.28 0.91 8.49
N ASN A 26 -6.65 0.13 7.62
CA ASN A 26 -5.94 -1.10 7.99
C ASN A 26 -4.42 -0.91 8.13
N GLY A 27 -3.89 0.21 7.66
CA GLY A 27 -2.45 0.45 7.59
C GLY A 27 -1.80 -0.27 6.41
N ALA A 28 -0.52 -0.63 6.58
CA ALA A 28 0.27 -1.25 5.53
C ALA A 28 -0.21 -2.68 5.25
N LEU A 29 -0.60 -2.95 4.00
CA LEU A 29 -1.16 -4.23 3.58
C LEU A 29 -0.47 -4.75 2.33
N THR A 30 -0.42 -6.07 2.19
CA THR A 30 0.03 -6.70 0.94
C THR A 30 -1.04 -6.55 -0.14
N GLN A 31 -0.66 -6.66 -1.41
CA GLN A 31 -1.63 -6.61 -2.53
C GLN A 31 -2.79 -7.59 -2.34
N LYS A 32 -2.52 -8.78 -1.79
CA LYS A 32 -3.54 -9.79 -1.49
C LYS A 32 -4.49 -9.31 -0.39
N GLY A 33 -3.96 -8.75 0.69
CA GLY A 33 -4.77 -8.19 1.78
C GLY A 33 -5.70 -7.08 1.28
N ILE A 34 -5.20 -6.18 0.42
CA ILE A 34 -6.01 -5.11 -0.16
C ILE A 34 -7.14 -5.68 -1.03
N VAL A 35 -6.90 -6.75 -1.77
CA VAL A 35 -7.94 -7.44 -2.56
C VAL A 35 -9.04 -8.01 -1.65
N GLU A 36 -8.65 -8.65 -0.55
CA GLU A 36 -9.59 -9.25 0.41
C GLU A 36 -10.42 -8.17 1.11
N GLU A 37 -9.80 -7.08 1.56
CA GLU A 37 -10.47 -6.00 2.29
C GLU A 37 -11.31 -5.09 1.39
N SER A 38 -10.83 -4.76 0.19
CA SER A 38 -11.56 -3.89 -0.75
C SER A 38 -12.68 -4.60 -1.51
N MET A 39 -12.70 -5.95 -1.48
CA MET A 39 -13.62 -6.78 -2.27
C MET A 39 -13.58 -6.48 -3.78
N LEU A 40 -12.44 -5.96 -4.26
CA LEU A 40 -12.18 -5.69 -5.68
C LEU A 40 -11.38 -6.83 -6.30
N SER A 41 -11.47 -6.97 -7.63
CA SER A 41 -10.58 -7.88 -8.36
C SER A 41 -9.11 -7.46 -8.23
N ALA A 42 -8.19 -8.42 -8.17
CA ALA A 42 -6.74 -8.16 -8.14
C ALA A 42 -6.25 -7.22 -9.24
N ARG A 43 -6.84 -7.31 -10.44
CA ARG A 43 -6.54 -6.41 -11.56
C ARG A 43 -6.90 -4.95 -11.25
N THR A 44 -8.03 -4.74 -10.60
CA THR A 44 -8.51 -3.40 -10.22
C THR A 44 -7.68 -2.82 -9.09
N VAL A 45 -7.29 -3.64 -8.11
CA VAL A 45 -6.39 -3.24 -7.03
C VAL A 45 -5.03 -2.85 -7.58
N ARG A 46 -4.46 -3.66 -8.47
CA ARG A 46 -3.18 -3.33 -9.12
C ARG A 46 -3.25 -2.01 -9.89
N TYR A 47 -4.29 -1.81 -10.69
CA TYR A 47 -4.50 -0.54 -11.39
C TYR A 47 -4.66 0.64 -10.43
N ALA A 48 -5.35 0.44 -9.30
CA ALA A 48 -5.51 1.47 -8.27
C ALA A 48 -4.18 1.82 -7.60
N LEU A 49 -3.36 0.83 -7.24
CA LEU A 49 -2.03 1.02 -6.65
C LEU A 49 -1.11 1.76 -7.62
N GLU A 50 -1.02 1.33 -8.89
CA GLU A 50 -0.23 2.01 -9.92
C GLU A 50 -0.59 3.49 -10.07
N ARG A 51 -1.88 3.82 -9.91
CA ARG A 51 -2.38 5.21 -9.97
C ARG A 51 -2.05 6.00 -8.71
N LEU A 52 -2.14 5.38 -7.52
CA LEU A 52 -1.83 6.01 -6.25
C LEU A 52 -0.32 6.24 -6.08
N GLU A 53 0.51 5.30 -6.51
CA GLU A 53 1.97 5.44 -6.57
C GLU A 53 2.37 6.55 -7.56
N GLY A 54 1.67 6.64 -8.71
CA GLY A 54 1.92 7.69 -9.70
C GLY A 54 1.70 9.13 -9.20
N ILE A 55 0.98 9.30 -8.08
CA ILE A 55 0.75 10.59 -7.43
C ILE A 55 1.45 10.70 -6.06
N ASP A 56 2.35 9.76 -5.74
CA ASP A 56 3.17 9.74 -4.51
C ASP A 56 2.33 9.65 -3.21
N VAL A 57 1.14 9.03 -3.27
CA VAL A 57 0.24 8.84 -2.11
C VAL A 57 0.37 7.45 -1.49
N VAL A 58 0.96 6.50 -2.22
CA VAL A 58 1.28 5.15 -1.75
C VAL A 58 2.73 4.85 -2.08
N ASP A 59 3.41 4.18 -1.15
CA ASP A 59 4.74 3.62 -1.32
C ASP A 59 4.68 2.09 -1.34
N GLU A 60 5.55 1.48 -2.15
CA GLU A 60 5.79 0.04 -2.21
C GLU A 60 7.08 -0.32 -1.48
N ASP A 61 7.00 -1.21 -0.49
CA ASP A 61 8.14 -1.76 0.24
C ASP A 61 8.22 -3.28 0.14
N VAL A 62 9.41 -3.83 0.38
CA VAL A 62 9.60 -5.28 0.45
C VAL A 62 8.97 -5.82 1.73
N TYR A 63 8.15 -6.86 1.61
CA TYR A 63 7.60 -7.53 2.77
C TYR A 63 8.64 -8.49 3.38
N PHE A 64 9.19 -8.16 4.55
CA PHE A 64 10.28 -8.94 5.17
C PHE A 64 9.92 -10.40 5.49
N ALA A 65 8.65 -10.67 5.85
CA ALA A 65 8.22 -12.03 6.16
C ALA A 65 8.09 -12.91 4.90
N ASP A 66 7.88 -12.32 3.72
CA ASP A 66 7.92 -13.01 2.43
C ASP A 66 8.36 -12.04 1.32
N ALA A 67 9.64 -12.09 0.95
CA ALA A 67 10.24 -11.17 -0.02
C ALA A 67 9.68 -11.29 -1.46
N ARG A 68 8.76 -12.23 -1.71
CA ARG A 68 8.01 -12.35 -2.97
C ARG A 68 6.79 -11.43 -3.00
N GLN A 69 6.43 -10.86 -1.86
CA GLN A 69 5.33 -9.94 -1.70
C GLN A 69 5.86 -8.53 -1.46
N SER A 70 5.07 -7.57 -1.93
CA SER A 70 5.26 -6.17 -1.61
C SER A 70 4.20 -5.72 -0.59
N LEU A 71 4.62 -4.86 0.31
CA LEU A 71 3.77 -4.18 1.28
C LEU A 71 3.49 -2.77 0.75
N TYR A 72 2.22 -2.39 0.68
CA TYR A 72 1.80 -1.06 0.27
C TYR A 72 1.39 -0.26 1.50
N LYS A 73 1.86 0.97 1.60
CA LYS A 73 1.58 1.88 2.71
C LYS A 73 1.25 3.28 2.19
N LEU A 74 0.54 4.08 2.98
CA LEU A 74 0.35 5.49 2.65
C LEU A 74 1.63 6.29 2.96
N THR A 75 1.97 7.24 2.11
CA THR A 75 3.15 8.14 2.25
C THR A 75 2.95 9.28 3.25
N ASP A 76 1.91 9.24 4.08
CA ASP A 76 1.67 10.29 5.08
C ASP A 76 2.86 10.38 6.05
N PRO A 77 3.42 11.59 6.33
CA PRO A 77 4.72 11.76 7.00
C PRO A 77 4.71 11.46 8.51
N ALA A 78 3.77 10.66 9.00
CA ALA A 78 3.71 10.29 10.40
C ALA A 78 3.01 8.95 10.57
N GLN A 79 3.71 7.83 10.40
CA GLN A 79 3.67 6.70 11.32
C GLN A 79 4.94 5.88 11.10
N GLU A 80 5.83 5.95 12.09
CA GLU A 80 7.09 5.22 12.15
C GLU A 80 6.83 3.72 12.03
N PHE A 81 7.58 3.06 11.15
CA PHE A 81 7.64 1.60 11.09
C PHE A 81 8.21 1.07 12.39
N THR A 82 7.36 0.62 13.30
CA THR A 82 7.77 -0.35 14.32
C THR A 82 7.83 -1.72 13.66
N SER A 83 8.97 -2.04 13.05
CA SER A 83 9.37 -3.44 12.94
C SER A 83 9.84 -3.88 14.32
N ASP A 84 8.88 -4.25 15.17
CA ASP A 84 9.12 -4.94 16.43
C ASP A 84 9.23 -6.45 16.19
N ASP A 85 10.19 -7.03 16.89
CA ASP A 85 10.48 -8.44 17.10
C ASP A 85 11.05 -9.28 15.95
N GLY A 86 12.39 -9.22 15.85
CA GLY A 86 13.20 -10.40 15.58
C GLY A 86 13.91 -10.81 16.86
N ASP A 87 13.23 -11.48 17.79
CA ASP A 87 13.88 -12.16 18.92
C ASP A 87 14.74 -13.31 18.38
N VAL A 88 16.05 -13.07 18.36
CA VAL A 88 17.07 -14.10 18.23
C VAL A 88 17.32 -14.69 19.61
N SER A 89 16.65 -15.79 19.91
CA SER A 89 17.06 -16.68 21.01
C SER A 89 17.48 -18.04 20.45
N CYS A 90 18.75 -18.12 20.05
CA CYS A 90 19.48 -19.38 19.99
C CYS A 90 20.07 -19.69 21.37
N THR A 91 19.28 -20.36 22.23
CA THR A 91 19.84 -21.01 23.42
C THR A 91 20.24 -22.44 23.03
N ALA A 92 21.54 -22.70 22.97
CA ALA A 92 22.11 -24.02 22.85
C ALA A 92 22.47 -24.53 24.26
N ASP A 93 21.99 -25.73 24.61
CA ASP A 93 22.58 -26.64 25.61
C ASP A 93 22.56 -28.06 25.02
#